data_AF-A0AAD6MZS4-F1
#
_entry.id   AF-A0AAD6MZS4-F1
#
_cell.length_a   1.000
_cell.length_b   1.000
_cell.length_c   1.000
_cell.angle_alpha   90.00
_cell.angle_beta   90.00
_cell.angle_gamma   90.00
#
_symmetry.space_group_name_H-M   'P 1'
#
loop_
_entity.id
_entity.type
_entity.pdbx_description
1 polymer ?
#
loop_
_entity_poly.entity_id
_entity_poly.type
_entity_poly.pdbx_seq_one_letter_code
_entity_poly.pdbx_strand_id
1 'polypeptide(L)'
;MCYDYYHGFDDFRAEYESKYGKRPFEGPVLNYRWEIGKEVTLEEYNAYREELKVFQKWFDDNIFSKHPNTMSEAIMIMLYGSANPKYRDVANENPSSSGTIGEKFISPALGIPQLVLPCQYFSRLSSS
;
A
#
# COMPACT_ATOMS: atom_id res chain seq x y z
N MET A 1 -0.78 8.67 -0.57
CA MET A 1 -1.54 7.41 -0.36
C MET A 1 -2.87 7.64 0.34
N CYS A 2 -2.95 8.02 1.63
CA CYS A 2 -4.26 8.24 2.27
C CYS A 2 -5.03 9.45 1.70
N TYR A 3 -4.32 10.55 1.39
CA TYR A 3 -4.90 11.72 0.69
C TYR A 3 -5.56 11.31 -0.64
N ASP A 4 -4.80 10.66 -1.53
CA ASP A 4 -5.32 10.15 -2.81
C ASP A 4 -6.48 9.18 -2.62
N TYR A 5 -6.40 8.33 -1.60
CA TYR A 5 -7.40 7.32 -1.32
C TYR A 5 -8.69 7.90 -0.76
N TYR A 6 -8.63 9.05 -0.08
CA TYR A 6 -9.81 9.79 0.33
C TYR A 6 -10.38 10.58 -0.84
N HIS A 7 -9.58 11.47 -1.45
CA HIS A 7 -10.03 12.40 -2.49
C HIS A 7 -10.38 11.73 -3.82
N GLY A 8 -9.78 10.57 -4.12
CA GLY A 8 -10.16 9.77 -5.30
C GLY A 8 -11.60 9.24 -5.26
N PHE A 9 -12.30 9.36 -4.13
CA PHE A 9 -13.70 8.99 -3.98
C PHE A 9 -14.63 10.20 -3.76
N ASP A 10 -14.14 11.43 -3.94
CA ASP A 10 -14.98 12.64 -3.78
C ASP A 10 -16.20 12.60 -4.71
N ASP A 11 -15.98 12.35 -5.99
CA ASP A 11 -17.05 12.29 -6.99
C ASP A 11 -18.06 11.18 -6.68
N PHE A 12 -17.56 9.98 -6.34
CA PHE A 12 -18.41 8.85 -5.97
C PHE A 12 -19.30 9.16 -4.76
N ARG A 13 -18.74 9.79 -3.71
CA ARG A 13 -19.51 10.14 -2.51
C ARG A 13 -20.59 11.17 -2.84
N ALA A 14 -20.25 12.20 -3.62
CA ALA A 14 -21.20 13.23 -4.03
C ALA A 14 -22.36 12.66 -4.86
N GLU A 15 -22.05 11.81 -5.84
CA GLU A 15 -23.07 11.15 -6.67
C GLU A 15 -23.95 10.19 -5.86
N TYR A 16 -23.35 9.40 -4.97
CA TYR A 16 -24.08 8.45 -4.14
C TYR A 16 -25.07 9.17 -3.20
N GLU A 17 -24.62 10.25 -2.55
CA GLU A 17 -25.45 11.05 -1.68
C GLU A 17 -26.58 11.74 -2.45
N SER A 18 -26.28 12.30 -3.64
CA SER A 18 -27.29 12.90 -4.51
C SER A 18 -28.36 11.89 -4.97
N LYS A 19 -27.99 10.64 -5.21
CA LYS A 19 -28.90 9.60 -5.74
C LYS A 19 -29.73 8.92 -4.66
N TYR A 20 -29.15 8.66 -3.50
CA TYR A 20 -29.75 7.83 -2.45
C TYR A 20 -30.10 8.59 -1.16
N GLY A 21 -29.75 9.89 -1.06
CA GLY A 21 -30.06 10.75 0.08
C GLY A 21 -29.35 10.35 1.38
N LYS A 22 -28.28 9.54 1.28
CA LYS A 22 -27.48 9.06 2.41
C LYS A 22 -26.05 8.80 1.96
N ARG A 23 -25.12 8.80 2.92
CA ARG A 23 -23.71 8.47 2.66
C ARG A 23 -23.52 6.97 2.36
N PRO A 24 -22.51 6.61 1.55
CA PRO A 24 -22.16 5.21 1.33
C PRO A 24 -21.69 4.55 2.63
N PHE A 25 -21.88 3.24 2.72
CA PHE A 25 -21.34 2.46 3.84
C PHE A 25 -19.81 2.38 3.73
N GLU A 26 -19.12 2.70 4.82
CA GLU A 26 -17.66 2.65 4.92
C GLU A 26 -17.24 1.50 5.85
N GLY A 27 -16.43 0.58 5.34
CA GLY A 27 -15.85 -0.47 6.20
C GLY A 27 -14.81 0.11 7.17
N PRO A 28 -14.53 -0.55 8.31
CA PRO A 28 -13.63 0.00 9.34
C PRO A 28 -12.24 0.42 8.83
N VAL A 29 -11.63 -0.37 7.94
CA VAL A 29 -10.33 -0.07 7.34
C VAL A 29 -10.39 1.13 6.40
N LEU A 30 -11.50 1.28 5.65
CA LEU A 30 -11.71 2.40 4.74
C LEU A 30 -11.85 3.69 5.55
N ASN A 31 -12.73 3.68 6.55
CA ASN A 31 -12.97 4.82 7.41
C ASN A 31 -11.68 5.26 8.11
N TYR A 32 -10.91 4.34 8.70
CA TYR A 32 -9.61 4.67 9.32
C TYR A 32 -8.65 5.39 8.37
N ARG A 33 -8.51 4.91 7.13
CA ARG A 33 -7.62 5.53 6.13
C ARG A 33 -8.15 6.86 5.62
N TRP A 34 -9.47 7.00 5.53
CA TRP A 34 -10.13 8.21 5.08
C TRP A 34 -10.06 9.33 6.11
N GLU A 35 -10.23 9.03 7.40
CA GLU A 35 -10.05 10.02 8.46
C GLU A 35 -8.63 10.62 8.42
N ILE A 36 -7.60 9.78 8.24
CA ILE A 36 -6.22 10.27 8.03
C ILE A 36 -6.12 11.08 6.73
N GLY A 37 -6.66 10.55 5.62
CA GLY A 37 -6.53 11.19 4.31
C GLY A 37 -7.20 12.56 4.21
N LYS A 38 -8.31 12.74 4.92
CA LYS A 38 -9.09 13.98 4.97
C LYS A 38 -8.38 15.10 5.75
N GLU A 39 -7.57 14.75 6.75
CA GLU A 39 -6.84 15.73 7.56
C GLU A 39 -5.60 16.28 6.86
N VAL A 40 -5.10 15.58 5.84
CA VAL A 40 -3.91 15.99 5.07
C VAL A 40 -4.28 17.09 4.08
N THR A 41 -3.58 18.21 4.13
CA THR A 41 -3.73 19.31 3.17
C THR A 41 -3.06 19.00 1.83
N LEU A 42 -3.44 19.73 0.78
CA LEU A 42 -2.80 19.58 -0.54
C LEU A 42 -1.31 19.98 -0.49
N GLU A 43 -0.97 20.98 0.32
CA GLU A 43 0.38 21.46 0.55
C GLU A 43 1.24 20.39 1.22
N GLU A 44 0.77 19.78 2.32
CA GLU A 44 1.44 18.67 2.99
C GLU A 44 1.59 17.46 2.06
N TYR A 45 0.53 17.14 1.32
CA TYR A 45 0.56 16.07 0.34
C TYR A 45 1.66 16.28 -0.70
N ASN A 46 1.76 17.48 -1.28
CA ASN A 46 2.79 17.82 -2.24
C ASN A 46 4.19 17.74 -1.61
N ALA A 47 4.36 18.20 -0.38
CA ALA A 47 5.63 18.09 0.34
C ALA A 47 6.03 16.61 0.53
N TYR A 48 5.12 15.74 0.98
CA TYR A 48 5.39 14.30 1.11
C TYR A 48 5.73 13.63 -0.22
N ARG A 49 5.14 14.10 -1.33
CA ARG A 49 5.47 13.60 -2.67
C ARG A 49 6.89 14.00 -3.09
N GLU A 50 7.36 15.18 -2.74
CA GLU A 50 8.74 15.59 -3.01
C GLU A 50 9.74 14.81 -2.14
N GLU A 51 9.44 14.58 -0.86
CA GLU A 51 10.27 13.73 0.01
C GLU A 51 10.38 12.29 -0.54
N LEU A 52 9.26 11.74 -1.04
CA LEU A 52 9.25 10.43 -1.66
C LEU A 52 10.16 10.38 -2.90
N LYS A 53 10.19 11.44 -3.72
CA LYS A 53 11.10 11.51 -4.89
C LYS A 53 12.56 11.55 -4.47
N VAL A 54 12.89 12.23 -3.38
CA VAL A 54 14.26 12.24 -2.82
C VAL A 54 14.65 10.82 -2.40
N PHE A 55 13.76 10.11 -1.71
CA PHE A 55 14.00 8.71 -1.32
C PHE A 55 14.15 7.78 -2.53
N GLN A 56 13.28 7.90 -3.54
CA GLN A 56 13.38 7.15 -4.81
C GLN A 56 14.72 7.38 -5.49
N LYS A 57 15.14 8.64 -5.62
CA LYS A 57 16.41 9.01 -6.24
C LYS A 57 17.59 8.41 -5.46
N TRP A 58 17.58 8.53 -4.14
CA TRP A 58 18.63 7.94 -3.32
C TRP A 58 18.69 6.41 -3.49
N PHE A 59 17.55 5.73 -3.56
CA PHE A 59 17.49 4.28 -3.75
C PHE A 59 18.03 3.86 -5.12
N ASP A 60 17.65 4.57 -6.19
CA ASP A 60 18.17 4.36 -7.55
C ASP A 60 19.68 4.57 -7.62
N ASP A 61 20.20 5.62 -6.97
CA ASP A 61 21.62 5.97 -7.06
C ASP A 61 22.51 5.00 -6.23
N ASN A 62 21.99 4.43 -5.13
CA ASN A 62 22.78 3.66 -4.16
C ASN A 62 22.53 2.15 -4.17
N ILE A 63 21.33 1.69 -4.52
CA ILE A 63 20.94 0.27 -4.44
C ILE A 63 20.74 -0.31 -5.83
N PHE A 64 19.93 0.33 -6.67
CA PHE A 64 19.68 -0.09 -8.05
C PHE A 64 20.46 0.74 -9.07
N SER A 65 21.74 1.01 -8.77
CA SER A 65 22.58 1.86 -9.61
C SER A 65 22.50 1.43 -11.08
N LYS A 66 22.19 2.41 -11.93
CA LYS A 66 21.88 2.17 -13.34
C LYS A 66 23.17 1.95 -14.10
N HIS A 67 23.28 0.83 -14.80
CA HIS A 67 24.40 0.58 -15.69
C HIS A 67 24.06 1.14 -17.08
N PRO A 68 24.99 1.79 -17.81
CA PRO A 68 24.69 2.50 -19.07
C PRO A 68 24.03 1.63 -20.15
N ASN A 69 24.24 0.31 -20.09
CA ASN A 69 23.78 -0.65 -21.09
C ASN A 69 22.66 -1.58 -20.56
N THR A 70 22.48 -1.64 -19.24
CA THR A 70 21.54 -2.55 -18.55
C THR A 70 20.88 -1.75 -17.43
N MET A 71 19.60 -1.36 -17.62
CA MET A 71 18.84 -0.45 -16.75
C MET A 71 19.17 -0.58 -15.25
N SER A 72 19.26 -1.80 -14.73
CA SER A 72 19.86 -2.14 -13.43
C SER A 72 20.29 -3.61 -13.45
N GLU A 73 21.34 -3.97 -12.69
CA GLU A 73 21.83 -5.35 -12.56
C GLU A 73 21.42 -6.01 -11.23
N ALA A 74 20.74 -5.28 -10.35
CA ALA A 74 20.37 -5.74 -9.03
C ALA A 74 18.89 -6.17 -8.95
N ILE A 75 18.64 -7.22 -8.18
CA ILE A 75 17.30 -7.69 -7.80
C ILE A 75 17.18 -7.66 -6.28
N MET A 76 16.03 -7.23 -5.77
CA MET A 76 15.73 -7.25 -4.34
C MET A 76 14.76 -8.40 -4.06
N ILE A 77 15.16 -9.31 -3.17
CA ILE A 77 14.33 -10.44 -2.73
C ILE A 77 13.84 -10.15 -1.31
N MET A 78 12.53 -10.23 -1.10
CA MET A 78 11.90 -10.06 0.20
C MET A 78 10.89 -11.17 0.45
N LEU A 79 10.69 -11.53 1.71
CA LEU A 79 9.58 -12.39 2.10
C LEU A 79 8.26 -11.63 1.94
N TYR A 80 7.27 -12.28 1.32
CA TYR A 80 5.97 -11.68 1.06
C TYR A 80 4.88 -12.30 1.93
N GLY A 81 4.30 -11.50 2.83
CA GLY A 81 3.23 -11.93 3.73
C GLY A 81 3.69 -12.72 4.97
N SER A 82 2.72 -13.06 5.82
CA SER A 82 2.95 -13.90 7.00
C SER A 82 2.59 -15.35 6.72
N ALA A 83 3.26 -16.29 7.40
CA ALA A 83 2.95 -17.72 7.33
C ALA A 83 1.63 -18.11 8.03
N ASN A 84 0.92 -17.14 8.62
CA ASN A 84 -0.28 -17.38 9.39
C ASN A 84 -1.52 -17.30 8.49
N PRO A 85 -2.40 -18.31 8.51
CA PRO A 85 -3.64 -18.27 7.75
C PRO A 85 -4.53 -17.13 8.26
N LYS A 86 -5.09 -16.35 7.33
CA LYS A 86 -6.12 -15.36 7.62
C LYS A 86 -7.46 -15.94 7.23
N TYR A 87 -8.20 -16.46 8.21
CA TYR A 87 -9.51 -17.03 7.96
C TYR A 87 -10.59 -15.94 7.88
N ARG A 88 -11.65 -16.22 7.13
CA ARG A 88 -12.71 -15.24 6.83
C ARG A 88 -13.75 -15.11 7.95
N ASP A 89 -13.86 -16.14 8.78
CA ASP A 89 -14.74 -16.24 9.94
C ASP A 89 -14.14 -15.59 11.19
N VAL A 90 -12.83 -15.36 11.20
CA VAL A 90 -12.17 -14.59 12.26
C VAL A 90 -12.24 -13.12 11.89
N ALA A 91 -12.78 -12.31 12.81
CA ALA A 91 -12.80 -10.86 12.63
C ALA A 91 -11.39 -10.33 12.44
N ASN A 92 -11.21 -9.45 11.45
CA ASN A 92 -9.94 -8.77 11.26
C ASN A 92 -9.62 -7.91 12.48
N GLU A 93 -8.32 -7.81 12.79
CA GLU A 93 -7.83 -6.84 13.77
C GLU A 93 -8.23 -5.41 13.37
N ASN A 94 -8.38 -4.55 14.37
CA ASN A 94 -8.65 -3.15 14.14
C ASN A 94 -7.54 -2.54 13.27
N PRO A 95 -7.88 -1.67 12.32
CA PRO A 95 -6.90 -1.01 11.49
C PRO A 95 -5.95 -0.16 12.36
N SER A 96 -4.66 -0.26 12.06
CA SER A 96 -3.60 0.47 12.74
C SER A 96 -2.56 0.96 11.73
N SER A 97 -1.76 1.94 12.14
CA SER A 97 -0.61 2.40 11.37
C SER A 97 0.60 1.51 11.64
N SER A 98 1.35 1.21 10.59
CA SER A 98 2.68 0.61 10.72
C SER A 98 3.72 1.73 10.64
N GLY A 99 4.70 1.74 11.55
CA GLY A 99 5.84 2.65 11.48
C GLY A 99 6.84 2.33 10.35
N THR A 100 6.65 1.21 9.66
CA THR A 100 7.51 0.77 8.56
C THR A 100 6.72 0.59 7.27
N ILE A 101 7.41 0.78 6.13
CA ILE A 101 6.87 0.43 4.82
C ILE A 101 6.85 -1.10 4.72
N GLY A 102 5.65 -1.67 4.71
CA GLY A 102 5.47 -3.11 4.52
C GLY A 102 5.94 -3.54 3.13
N GLU A 103 6.24 -4.84 3.01
CA GLU A 103 6.73 -5.51 1.80
C GLU A 103 5.82 -5.30 0.57
N LYS A 104 4.54 -5.02 0.81
CA LYS A 104 3.52 -4.77 -0.22
C LYS A 104 3.56 -3.36 -0.80
N PHE A 105 4.20 -2.44 -0.11
CA PHE A 105 4.22 -1.02 -0.46
C PHE A 105 5.58 -0.55 -0.98
N ILE A 106 6.64 -1.39 -0.88
CA ILE A 106 7.98 -0.98 -1.31
C ILE A 106 8.01 -0.64 -2.80
N SER A 107 7.39 -1.47 -3.66
CA SER A 107 7.43 -1.28 -5.11
C SER A 107 6.65 -0.04 -5.55
N PRO A 108 5.39 0.16 -5.11
CA PRO A 108 4.67 1.40 -5.39
C PRO A 108 5.37 2.63 -4.82
N ALA A 109 6.01 2.53 -3.64
CA ALA A 109 6.77 3.64 -3.05
C ALA A 109 8.02 3.97 -3.86
N LEU A 110 8.72 2.97 -4.41
CA LEU A 110 9.94 3.15 -5.19
C LEU A 110 9.68 3.39 -6.69
N GLY A 111 8.49 3.12 -7.20
CA GLY A 111 8.18 3.21 -8.63
C GLY A 111 8.82 2.10 -9.48
N ILE A 112 9.16 0.97 -8.85
CA ILE A 112 9.87 -0.16 -9.49
C ILE A 112 8.93 -1.34 -9.77
N PRO A 113 9.20 -2.19 -10.77
CA PRO A 113 8.43 -3.42 -10.97
C PRO A 113 8.66 -4.41 -9.81
N GLN A 114 7.61 -5.14 -9.42
CA GLN A 114 7.67 -6.23 -8.43
C GLN A 114 6.94 -7.45 -8.95
N LEU A 115 7.56 -8.63 -8.72
CA LEU A 115 6.97 -9.94 -9.00
C LEU A 115 6.86 -10.73 -7.70
N VAL A 116 5.68 -11.28 -7.41
CA VAL A 116 5.45 -12.17 -6.26
C VAL A 116 5.32 -13.60 -6.76
N LEU A 117 6.25 -14.46 -6.34
CA LEU A 117 6.28 -15.87 -6.70
C LEU A 117 5.98 -16.73 -5.47
N PRO A 118 5.19 -17.82 -5.61
CA PRO A 118 5.05 -18.78 -4.54
C PRO A 118 6.38 -19.49 -4.30
N CYS A 119 6.88 -19.42 -3.07
CA CYS A 119 8.07 -20.15 -2.62
C CYS A 119 7.63 -21.11 -1.51
N GLN A 120 7.66 -22.41 -1.81
CA GLN A 120 7.29 -23.54 -0.92
C GLN A 120 5.78 -23.71 -0.62
N TYR A 121 5.31 -24.96 -0.75
CA TYR A 121 3.99 -25.44 -0.29
C TYR A 121 4.21 -26.27 0.99
N PHE A 122 3.66 -25.84 2.13
CA PHE A 122 3.52 -26.71 3.30
C PHE A 122 2.09 -27.25 3.34
N SER A 123 1.88 -28.47 2.86
CA SER A 123 0.63 -29.20 3.05
C SER A 123 0.50 -29.59 4.52
N ARG A 124 -0.41 -28.94 5.26
CA ARG A 124 -0.86 -29.45 6.56
C ARG A 124 -1.81 -30.62 6.32
N LEU A 125 -1.27 -31.81 6.04
CA LEU A 125 -2.01 -33.04 6.26
C LEU A 125 -1.99 -33.28 7.77
N SER A 126 -3.13 -33.11 8.43
CA SER A 126 -3.33 -33.53 9.81
C SER A 126 -3.23 -35.05 9.86
N SER A 127 -2.11 -35.57 10.35
CA SER A 127 -2.04 -36.97 10.77
C SER A 127 -3.05 -37.16 11.91
N SER A 128 -4.14 -37.85 11.60
CA SER A 128 -5.12 -38.34 12.58
C SER A 128 -4.63 -39.63 13.20
#